data_AF-A0A7K2W416-F1
#
_entry.id   AF-A0A7K2W416-F1
#
_cell.length_a   1.000
_cell.length_b   1.000
_cell.length_c   1.000
_cell.angle_alpha   90.00
_cell.angle_beta   90.00
_cell.angle_gamma   90.00
#
_symmetry.space_group_name_H-M   'P 1'
#
loop_
_entity.id
_entity.type
_entity.pdbx_description
1 polymer ?
#
loop_
_entity_poly.entity_id
_entity_poly.type
_entity_poly.pdbx_seq_one_letter_code
_entity_poly.pdbx_strand_id
1 'polypeptide(L)'
;MGTERVWAYRVEEPHGSHGWRPHGGPSHRWRGRVTTESRSEDAKYVAALVTTDLVTEWKVNGVSEQHVRVIVWAGEEGTGPEDAVFTLEIRPNVDGK
;
A
#
# COMPACT_ATOMS: atom_id res chain seq x y z
N MET A 1 -15.61 -13.34 -21.40
CA MET A 1 -14.16 -13.23 -21.18
C MET A 1 -13.98 -12.18 -20.11
N GLY A 2 -13.68 -12.61 -18.89
CA GLY A 2 -13.57 -11.69 -17.76
C GLY A 2 -12.38 -10.74 -17.95
N THR A 3 -12.62 -9.45 -17.77
CA THR A 3 -11.59 -8.41 -17.71
C THR A 3 -10.99 -8.31 -16.31
N GLU A 4 -11.09 -9.39 -15.53
CA GLU A 4 -10.58 -9.49 -14.18
C GLU A 4 -9.06 -9.34 -14.20
N ARG A 5 -8.56 -8.32 -13.50
CA ARG A 5 -7.15 -8.16 -13.20
C ARG A 5 -6.92 -8.39 -11.73
N VAL A 6 -5.90 -9.19 -11.45
CA VAL A 6 -5.40 -9.39 -10.10
C VAL A 6 -4.26 -8.41 -9.86
N TRP A 7 -4.24 -7.80 -8.69
CA TRP A 7 -3.19 -6.90 -8.23
C TRP A 7 -2.69 -7.38 -6.89
N ALA A 8 -1.38 -7.52 -6.73
CA ALA A 8 -0.78 -7.73 -5.43
C ALA A 8 -0.45 -6.37 -4.82
N TYR A 9 -0.62 -6.24 -3.51
CA TYR A 9 -0.21 -5.03 -2.79
C TYR A 9 0.52 -5.36 -1.50
N ARG A 10 1.38 -4.44 -1.08
CA ARG A 10 2.07 -4.47 0.21
C ARG A 10 2.26 -3.04 0.72
N VAL A 11 2.03 -2.84 2.01
CA VAL A 11 2.38 -1.59 2.69
C VAL A 11 3.63 -1.80 3.52
N GLU A 12 4.55 -0.85 3.43
CA GLU A 12 5.79 -0.87 4.18
C GLU A 12 5.99 0.46 4.90
N GLU A 13 6.66 0.41 6.05
CA GLU A 13 7.03 1.57 6.86
C GLU A 13 8.56 1.68 6.90
N PRO A 14 9.11 2.91 6.97
CA PRO A 14 10.55 3.10 7.06
C PRO A 14 11.04 2.64 8.43
N HIS A 15 12.13 1.87 8.42
CA HIS A 15 12.77 1.32 9.61
C HIS A 15 14.22 1.81 9.73
N GLY A 16 14.39 3.13 9.71
CA GLY A 16 15.71 3.78 9.84
C GLY A 16 16.75 3.21 8.86
N SER A 17 17.93 2.89 9.37
CA SER A 17 19.04 2.35 8.55
C SER A 17 18.82 0.92 8.03
N HIS A 18 17.76 0.22 8.45
CA HIS A 18 17.41 -1.11 7.95
C HIS A 18 16.53 -1.07 6.69
N GLY A 19 16.21 0.12 6.16
CA GLY A 19 15.39 0.27 4.98
C GLY A 19 13.91 0.24 5.31
N TRP A 20 13.14 -0.60 4.61
CA TRP A 20 11.69 -0.67 4.72
C TRP A 20 11.25 -2.02 5.27
N ARG A 21 10.23 -2.04 6.13
CA ARG A 21 9.64 -3.26 6.68
C ARG A 21 8.13 -3.32 6.44
N PRO A 22 7.51 -4.51 6.39
CA PRO A 22 6.05 -4.62 6.32
C PRO A 22 5.36 -3.83 7.44
N HIS A 23 4.38 -3.02 7.08
CA HIS A 23 3.61 -2.22 8.01
C HIS A 23 2.71 -3.10 8.89
N GLY A 24 2.64 -2.81 10.20
CA GLY A 24 1.79 -3.58 11.13
C GLY A 24 2.37 -4.94 11.57
N GLY A 25 3.66 -5.19 11.34
CA GLY A 25 4.34 -6.40 11.80
C GLY A 25 3.98 -7.67 11.00
N PRO A 26 4.09 -8.89 11.58
CA PRO A 26 3.82 -10.15 10.86
C PRO A 26 2.34 -10.35 10.50
N SER A 27 1.47 -9.39 10.80
CA SER A 27 0.08 -9.44 10.40
C SER A 27 -0.01 -9.23 8.88
N HIS A 28 -0.56 -10.22 8.16
CA HIS A 28 -0.79 -10.14 6.72
C HIS A 28 -1.90 -9.15 6.32
N ARG A 29 -2.31 -8.23 7.20
CA ARG A 29 -3.40 -7.29 6.91
C ARG A 29 -3.03 -6.32 5.80
N TRP A 30 -1.79 -5.85 5.80
CA TRP A 30 -1.29 -4.86 4.86
C TRP A 30 -0.53 -5.47 3.68
N ARG A 31 -0.79 -6.75 3.39
CA ARG A 31 -0.22 -7.50 2.25
C ARG A 31 -1.28 -8.44 1.70
N GLY A 32 -1.62 -8.31 0.42
CA GLY A 32 -2.69 -9.14 -0.13
C GLY A 32 -2.86 -9.00 -1.63
N ARG A 33 -4.00 -9.50 -2.12
CA ARG A 33 -4.41 -9.39 -3.52
C ARG A 33 -5.77 -8.72 -3.62
N VAL A 34 -5.94 -7.91 -4.65
CA VAL A 34 -7.21 -7.27 -5.03
C VAL A 34 -7.52 -7.70 -6.46
N THR A 35 -8.74 -8.20 -6.68
CA THR A 35 -9.25 -8.45 -8.02
C THR A 35 -10.12 -7.28 -8.44
N THR A 36 -9.86 -6.73 -9.61
CA THR A 36 -10.61 -5.62 -10.20
C THR A 36 -11.23 -6.06 -11.51
N GLU A 37 -12.47 -5.69 -11.78
CA GLU A 37 -13.19 -6.15 -12.97
C GLU A 37 -13.14 -5.12 -14.13
N SER A 38 -12.85 -3.87 -13.81
CA SER A 38 -12.89 -2.76 -14.77
C SER A 38 -11.51 -2.33 -15.24
N ARG A 39 -11.43 -1.90 -16.52
CA ARG A 39 -10.18 -1.39 -17.11
C ARG A 39 -9.63 -0.15 -16.41
N SER A 40 -10.52 0.62 -15.79
CA SER A 40 -10.25 1.86 -15.03
C SER A 40 -9.83 1.59 -13.58
N GLU A 41 -9.99 0.36 -13.08
CA GLU A 41 -9.53 -0.05 -11.76
C GLU A 41 -8.08 -0.53 -11.86
N ASP A 42 -7.18 0.42 -12.12
CA ASP A 42 -5.75 0.16 -12.28
C ASP A 42 -4.97 0.16 -10.95
N ALA A 43 -3.64 0.02 -11.01
CA ALA A 43 -2.79 0.01 -9.83
C ALA A 43 -2.99 1.23 -8.91
N LYS A 44 -3.34 2.40 -9.46
CA LYS A 44 -3.66 3.60 -8.67
C LYS A 44 -4.97 3.47 -7.91
N TYR A 45 -5.98 2.84 -8.51
CA TYR A 45 -7.24 2.55 -7.84
C TYR A 45 -7.00 1.61 -6.64
N VAL A 46 -6.21 0.55 -6.84
CA VAL A 46 -5.83 -0.36 -5.76
C VAL A 46 -5.05 0.39 -4.67
N ALA A 47 -4.08 1.23 -5.03
CA ALA A 47 -3.35 2.03 -4.05
C ALA A 47 -4.26 2.99 -3.28
N ALA A 48 -5.25 3.60 -3.94
CA ALA A 48 -6.24 4.46 -3.28
C ALA A 48 -7.13 3.69 -2.30
N LEU A 49 -7.55 2.46 -2.65
CA LEU A 49 -8.29 1.58 -1.74
C LEU A 49 -7.48 1.27 -0.48
N VAL A 50 -6.24 0.81 -0.65
CA VAL A 50 -5.35 0.48 0.47
C VAL A 50 -5.07 1.71 1.33
N THR A 51 -4.83 2.86 0.70
CA THR A 51 -4.62 4.14 1.39
C THR A 51 -5.85 4.57 2.19
N THR A 52 -7.05 4.37 1.63
CA THR A 52 -8.29 4.71 2.33
C THR A 52 -8.47 3.85 3.57
N ASP A 53 -8.16 2.54 3.49
CA ASP A 53 -8.21 1.65 4.65
C ASP A 53 -7.17 2.05 5.71
N LEU A 54 -5.94 2.39 5.30
CA LEU A 54 -4.88 2.88 6.19
C LEU A 54 -5.32 4.14 6.95
N VAL A 55 -5.79 5.16 6.22
CA VAL A 55 -6.23 6.43 6.83
C VAL A 55 -7.45 6.22 7.72
N THR A 56 -8.34 5.30 7.36
CA THR A 56 -9.50 4.94 8.19
C THR A 56 -9.05 4.27 9.48
N GLU A 57 -8.12 3.31 9.42
CA GLU A 57 -7.54 2.66 10.59
C GLU A 57 -6.87 3.69 11.51
N TRP A 58 -6.09 4.62 10.95
CA TRP A 58 -5.43 5.64 11.73
C TRP A 58 -6.42 6.53 12.49
N LYS A 59 -7.49 6.96 11.81
CA LYS A 59 -8.58 7.72 12.42
C LYS A 59 -9.30 6.95 13.53
N VAL A 60 -9.59 5.67 13.30
CA VAL A 60 -10.30 4.82 14.27
C VAL A 60 -9.43 4.57 15.51
N ASN A 61 -8.13 4.35 15.33
CA ASN A 61 -7.20 4.10 16.43
C ASN A 61 -6.68 5.39 17.09
N GLY A 62 -7.05 6.56 16.58
CA GLY A 62 -6.56 7.86 17.07
C GLY A 62 -5.05 8.05 16.90
N VAL A 63 -4.43 7.34 15.97
CA VAL A 63 -2.99 7.48 15.68
C VAL A 63 -2.79 8.55 14.60
N SER A 64 -1.69 9.29 14.71
CA SER A 64 -1.29 10.25 13.67
C SER A 64 -0.91 9.52 12.39
N GLU A 65 -1.01 10.23 11.26
CA GLU A 65 -0.53 9.73 9.96
C GLU A 65 0.91 9.24 10.10
N GLN A 66 1.18 8.03 9.60
CA GLN A 66 2.50 7.42 9.68
C GLN A 66 3.20 7.48 8.32
N HIS A 67 4.53 7.46 8.33
CA HIS A 67 5.27 7.37 7.07
C HIS A 67 5.14 5.93 6.58
N VAL A 68 4.45 5.74 5.47
CA VAL A 68 4.26 4.43 4.85
C VAL A 68 4.36 4.55 3.34
N ARG A 69 4.73 3.45 2.67
CA ARG A 69 4.63 3.30 1.22
C ARG A 69 3.70 2.16 0.89
N VAL A 70 2.79 2.40 -0.05
CA VAL A 70 1.90 1.40 -0.64
C VAL A 70 2.49 1.01 -1.99
N ILE A 71 2.83 -0.26 -2.14
CA ILE A 71 3.42 -0.82 -3.36
C ILE A 71 2.37 -1.74 -4.01
N VAL A 72 2.18 -1.59 -5.32
CA VAL A 72 1.19 -2.36 -6.09
C VAL A 72 1.85 -3.00 -7.32
N TRP A 73 1.70 -4.31 -7.45
CA TRP A 73 2.17 -5.11 -8.57
C TRP A 73 1.01 -5.69 -9.36
N ALA A 74 1.22 -5.92 -10.66
CA ALA A 74 0.26 -6.65 -11.49
C ALA A 74 0.39 -8.16 -11.25
N GLY A 75 -0.73 -8.81 -10.91
CA GLY A 75 -0.81 -10.25 -10.68
C GLY A 75 -0.23 -10.67 -9.34
N GLU A 76 1.09 -10.82 -9.30
CA GLU A 76 1.83 -11.37 -8.15
C GLU A 76 2.78 -10.34 -7.55
N GLU A 77 3.16 -10.56 -6.29
CA GLU A 77 4.08 -9.69 -5.59
C GLU A 77 5.50 -9.82 -6.16
N GLY A 78 6.11 -8.70 -6.54
CA GLY A 78 7.49 -8.64 -7.02
C GLY A 78 8.52 -8.75 -5.89
N THR A 79 9.82 -8.78 -6.26
CA THR A 79 10.91 -8.88 -5.28
C THR A 79 11.09 -7.57 -4.51
N GLY A 80 10.83 -6.44 -5.18
CA GLY A 80 10.93 -5.12 -4.60
C GLY A 80 10.01 -4.09 -5.25
N PRO A 81 10.06 -2.83 -4.78
CA PRO A 81 9.29 -1.73 -5.35
C PRO A 81 9.70 -1.38 -6.77
N GLU A 82 10.87 -1.81 -7.26
CA GLU A 82 11.30 -1.60 -8.64
C GLU A 82 10.46 -2.40 -9.66
N ASP A 83 9.92 -3.54 -9.26
CA ASP A 83 9.01 -4.37 -10.08
C ASP A 83 7.55 -3.87 -10.03
N ALA A 84 7.27 -2.88 -9.18
CA ALA A 84 5.91 -2.42 -8.94
C ALA A 84 5.36 -1.60 -10.11
N VAL A 85 4.09 -1.80 -10.40
CA VAL A 85 3.36 -0.99 -11.38
C VAL A 85 3.11 0.40 -10.84
N PHE A 86 2.91 0.52 -9.53
CA PHE A 86 2.71 1.79 -8.86
C PHE A 86 3.20 1.73 -7.42
N THR A 87 3.82 2.81 -6.97
CA THR A 87 4.18 3.01 -5.56
C THR A 87 3.70 4.38 -5.12
N LEU A 88 3.03 4.43 -3.97
CA LEU A 88 2.56 5.65 -3.34
C LEU A 88 3.20 5.78 -1.97
N GLU A 89 3.93 6.86 -1.73
CA GLU A 89 4.50 7.16 -0.42
C GLU A 89 3.65 8.22 0.30
N ILE A 90 3.18 7.87 1.49
CA ILE A 90 2.46 8.74 2.41
C ILE A 90 3.48 9.17 3.47
N ARG A 91 3.66 10.48 3.64
CA ARG A 91 4.53 11.04 4.67
C ARG A 91 3.71 11.87 5.64
N PRO A 92 3.93 11.74 6.95
CA PRO A 92 3.37 12.69 7.90
C PRO A 92 3.91 14.07 7.55
N ASN A 93 3.05 15.08 7.64
CA ASN A 93 3.49 16.45 7.53
C ASN A 93 4.30 16.80 8.79
N VAL A 94 5.62 16.65 8.73
CA VAL A 94 6.53 17.09 9.78
C VAL A 94 6.88 18.56 9.56
N ASP A 95 5.86 19.42 9.50
CA ASP A 95 6.10 20.87 9.62
C ASP A 95 6.24 21.16 11.12
N GLY A 96 7.47 21.02 11.61
CA GLY A 96 7.83 21.41 12.97
C GLY A 96 7.75 22.92 13.09
N LYS A 97 6.83 23.42 13.91
CA LYS A 97 6.88 24.79 14.43
C LYS A 97 7.24 24.76 15.91
#